data_AF-A0AAU9VJU0-F1
#
_entry.id   AF-A0AAU9VJU0-F1
#
_cell.length_a   1.000
_cell.length_b   1.000
_cell.length_c   1.000
_cell.angle_alpha   90.00
_cell.angle_beta   90.00
_cell.angle_gamma   90.00
#
_symmetry.space_group_name_H-M   'P 1'
#
loop_
_entity.id
_entity.type
_entity.pdbx_description
1 polymer ?
#
loop_
_entity_poly.entity_id
_entity_poly.type
_entity_poly.pdbx_seq_one_letter_code
_entity_poly.pdbx_strand_id
1 'polypeptide(L)'
;MKELEKAMEQLKKENNKIEKAQNRAKQLNQKINKLKRSAETQRKIRKGGVFEAFEREITGRQEDTNNDLVYAFLDYVLSDNRNREKLKELTEIHIKDKEIDVEETKNTDDENERLENQKVENSDEDMEDVFLES
;
A
#
# COMPACT_ATOMS: atom_id res chain seq x y z
N MET A 1 16.91 -28.30 48.14
CA MET A 1 15.60 -28.88 47.74
C MET A 1 14.55 -27.81 47.52
N LYS A 2 14.12 -27.04 48.56
CA LYS A 2 13.05 -26.02 48.43
C LYS A 2 13.31 -24.89 47.41
N GLU A 3 14.55 -24.40 47.29
CA GLU A 3 14.87 -23.34 46.33
C GLU A 3 14.83 -23.81 44.87
N LEU A 4 15.30 -25.04 44.62
CA LEU A 4 15.27 -25.67 43.31
C LEU A 4 13.83 -25.88 42.83
N GLU A 5 12.96 -26.32 43.74
CA GLU A 5 11.53 -26.50 43.48
C GLU A 5 10.84 -25.16 43.15
N LYS A 6 11.18 -24.09 43.89
CA LYS A 6 10.70 -22.73 43.63
C LYS A 6 11.16 -22.19 42.26
N ALA A 7 12.42 -22.45 41.89
CA ALA A 7 12.98 -22.07 40.59
C ALA A 7 12.31 -22.83 39.44
N MET A 8 12.04 -24.14 39.60
CA MET A 8 11.30 -24.93 38.62
C MET A 8 9.85 -24.42 38.44
N GLU A 9 9.20 -24.02 39.54
CA GLU A 9 7.84 -23.49 39.49
C GLU A 9 7.77 -22.12 38.78
N GLN A 10 8.78 -21.26 39.00
CA GLN A 10 8.93 -19.99 38.28
C GLN A 10 9.19 -20.24 36.78
N LEU A 11 10.08 -21.18 36.44
CA LEU A 11 10.37 -21.56 35.06
C LEU A 11 9.12 -22.07 34.34
N LYS A 12 8.29 -22.89 35.00
CA LYS A 12 7.02 -23.36 34.45
C LYS A 12 6.03 -22.22 34.20
N LYS A 13 5.96 -21.23 35.09
CA LYS A 13 5.11 -20.04 34.91
C LYS A 13 5.58 -19.17 33.76
N GLU A 14 6.89 -18.95 33.62
CA GLU A 14 7.46 -18.20 32.49
C GLU A 14 7.25 -18.93 31.16
N ASN A 15 7.48 -20.25 31.10
CA ASN A 15 7.21 -21.04 29.89
C ASN A 15 5.73 -20.96 29.46
N ASN A 16 4.78 -21.01 30.40
CA ASN A 16 3.37 -20.84 30.10
C ASN A 16 3.03 -19.44 29.55
N LYS A 17 3.73 -18.39 30.01
CA LYS A 17 3.57 -17.03 29.47
C LYS A 17 4.12 -16.94 28.05
N ILE A 18 5.29 -17.53 27.80
CA ILE A 18 5.92 -17.57 26.48
C ILE A 18 5.02 -18.30 25.48
N GLU A 19 4.48 -19.46 25.86
CA GLU A 19 3.58 -20.23 24.99
C GLU A 19 2.31 -19.44 24.64
N LYS A 20 1.70 -18.77 25.64
CA LYS A 20 0.54 -17.90 25.40
C LYS A 20 0.89 -16.73 24.47
N ALA A 21 2.06 -16.12 24.63
CA ALA A 21 2.52 -15.03 23.77
C ALA A 21 2.75 -15.51 22.34
N GLN A 22 3.37 -16.68 22.14
CA GLN A 22 3.57 -17.29 20.83
C GLN A 22 2.25 -17.59 20.13
N ASN A 23 1.25 -18.11 20.86
CA ASN A 23 -0.07 -18.37 20.29
C ASN A 23 -0.79 -17.08 19.86
N ARG A 24 -0.68 -16.00 20.65
CA ARG A 24 -1.20 -14.68 20.26
C ARG A 24 -0.49 -14.14 19.02
N ALA A 25 0.83 -14.27 18.93
CA ALA A 25 1.60 -13.85 17.76
C ALA A 25 1.16 -14.60 16.49
N LYS A 26 0.91 -15.92 16.58
CA LYS A 26 0.37 -16.72 15.46
C LYS A 26 -1.00 -16.21 15.01
N GLN A 27 -1.91 -15.93 15.95
CA GLN A 27 -3.23 -15.39 15.63
C GLN A 27 -3.16 -14.01 14.96
N LEU A 28 -2.28 -13.14 15.45
CA LEU A 28 -2.05 -11.81 14.86
C LEU A 28 -1.49 -11.93 13.43
N ASN A 29 -0.52 -12.81 13.19
CA ASN A 29 0.01 -13.06 11.84
C ASN A 29 -1.08 -13.56 10.87
N GLN A 30 -1.96 -14.45 11.32
CA GLN A 30 -3.10 -14.89 10.51
C GLN A 30 -4.05 -13.73 10.18
N LYS A 31 -4.33 -12.84 11.15
CA LYS A 31 -5.17 -11.66 10.95
C LYS A 31 -4.53 -10.67 9.96
N ILE A 32 -3.23 -10.41 10.09
CA ILE A 32 -2.46 -9.57 9.14
C ILE A 32 -2.55 -10.13 7.72
N ASN A 33 -2.36 -11.44 7.54
CA ASN A 33 -2.43 -12.06 6.22
C ASN A 33 -3.84 -11.97 5.61
N LYS A 34 -4.90 -12.12 6.42
CA LYS A 34 -6.27 -11.91 5.96
C LYS A 34 -6.52 -10.46 5.52
N LEU A 35 -6.05 -9.48 6.31
CA LEU A 35 -6.18 -8.06 6.00
C LEU A 35 -5.43 -7.67 4.73
N LYS A 36 -4.20 -8.18 4.53
CA LYS A 36 -3.43 -7.98 3.29
C LYS A 36 -4.20 -8.50 2.07
N ARG A 37 -4.71 -9.73 2.15
CA ARG A 37 -5.51 -10.33 1.06
C ARG A 37 -6.79 -9.53 0.79
N SER A 38 -7.53 -9.14 1.82
CA SER A 38 -8.75 -8.35 1.62
C SER A 38 -8.47 -6.97 1.00
N ALA A 39 -7.40 -6.30 1.41
CA ALA A 39 -6.98 -5.03 0.83
C ALA A 39 -6.58 -5.20 -0.64
N GLU A 40 -5.87 -6.28 -0.97
CA GLU A 40 -5.48 -6.59 -2.35
C GLU A 40 -6.70 -6.95 -3.22
N THR A 41 -7.64 -7.75 -2.71
CA THR A 41 -8.91 -8.05 -3.36
C THR A 41 -9.74 -6.78 -3.58
N GLN A 42 -9.86 -5.91 -2.58
CA GLN A 42 -10.54 -4.62 -2.75
C GLN A 42 -9.85 -3.72 -3.78
N ARG A 43 -8.51 -3.71 -3.83
CA ARG A 43 -7.74 -3.00 -4.85
C ARG A 43 -8.02 -3.56 -6.25
N LYS A 44 -8.08 -4.88 -6.40
CA LYS A 44 -8.41 -5.56 -7.68
C LYS A 44 -9.85 -5.28 -8.10
N ILE A 45 -10.81 -5.37 -7.17
CA ILE A 45 -12.23 -5.02 -7.42
C ILE A 45 -12.35 -3.54 -7.83
N ARG A 46 -11.68 -2.62 -7.14
CA ARG A 46 -11.78 -1.18 -7.45
C ARG A 46 -11.13 -0.80 -8.77
N LYS A 47 -9.95 -1.36 -9.10
CA LYS A 47 -9.26 -1.04 -10.36
C LYS A 47 -9.86 -1.81 -11.55
N GLY A 48 -10.14 -3.10 -11.39
CA GLY A 48 -10.83 -3.92 -12.39
C GLY A 48 -12.24 -3.39 -12.67
N GLY A 49 -13.01 -3.05 -11.64
CA GLY A 49 -14.38 -2.54 -11.80
C GLY A 49 -14.49 -1.21 -12.55
N VAL A 50 -13.45 -0.36 -12.55
CA VAL A 50 -13.43 0.85 -13.40
C VAL A 50 -13.25 0.47 -14.87
N PHE A 51 -12.33 -0.43 -15.18
CA PHE A 51 -12.14 -0.93 -16.54
C PHE A 51 -13.39 -1.69 -17.03
N GLU A 52 -13.96 -2.58 -16.23
CA GLU A 52 -15.19 -3.31 -16.55
C GLU A 52 -16.37 -2.35 -16.80
N ALA A 53 -16.45 -1.23 -16.08
CA ALA A 53 -17.49 -0.22 -16.30
C ALA A 53 -17.33 0.46 -17.67
N PHE A 54 -16.11 0.85 -18.04
CA PHE A 54 -15.82 1.43 -19.36
C PHE A 54 -15.96 0.41 -20.49
N GLU A 55 -15.52 -0.84 -20.29
CA GLU A 55 -15.73 -1.93 -21.24
C GLU A 55 -17.21 -2.18 -21.48
N ARG A 56 -18.03 -2.21 -20.41
CA ARG A 56 -19.49 -2.33 -20.54
C ARG A 56 -20.10 -1.14 -21.26
N GLU A 57 -19.64 0.08 -20.99
CA GLU A 57 -20.14 1.29 -21.64
C GLU A 57 -19.90 1.26 -23.17
N ILE A 58 -18.71 0.85 -23.59
CA ILE A 58 -18.32 0.87 -25.00
C ILE A 58 -18.83 -0.36 -25.75
N THR A 59 -18.76 -1.54 -25.13
CA THR A 59 -19.04 -2.82 -25.80
C THR A 59 -20.42 -3.38 -25.48
N GLY A 60 -21.09 -2.87 -24.44
CA GLY A 60 -22.36 -3.40 -23.95
C GLY A 60 -22.26 -4.75 -23.23
N ARG A 61 -21.06 -5.29 -23.02
CA ARG A 61 -20.82 -6.61 -22.42
C ARG A 61 -20.29 -6.49 -21.00
N GLN A 62 -20.65 -7.46 -20.16
CA GLN A 62 -20.13 -7.58 -18.81
C GLN A 62 -19.35 -8.89 -18.72
N GLU A 63 -18.02 -8.79 -18.79
CA GLU A 63 -17.10 -9.91 -18.61
C GLU A 63 -16.03 -9.50 -17.59
N ASP A 64 -15.48 -10.47 -16.86
CA ASP A 64 -14.38 -10.23 -15.94
C ASP A 64 -13.14 -9.82 -16.74
N THR A 65 -12.68 -8.57 -16.58
CA THR A 65 -11.55 -8.07 -17.37
C THR A 65 -10.24 -8.76 -16.95
N ASN A 66 -9.55 -9.39 -17.91
CA ASN A 66 -8.24 -10.00 -17.69
C ASN A 66 -7.12 -8.93 -17.65
N ASN A 67 -6.17 -9.04 -16.72
CA ASN A 67 -5.00 -8.18 -16.64
C ASN A 67 -4.24 -8.09 -17.98
N ASP A 68 -4.07 -9.21 -18.68
CA ASP A 68 -3.34 -9.22 -19.96
C ASP A 68 -4.04 -8.36 -21.02
N LEU A 69 -5.38 -8.37 -21.01
CA LEU A 69 -6.20 -7.53 -21.90
C LEU A 69 -6.03 -6.04 -21.55
N VAL A 70 -6.03 -5.70 -20.25
CA VAL A 70 -5.81 -4.33 -19.79
C VAL A 70 -4.42 -3.84 -20.21
N TYR A 71 -3.37 -4.63 -20.00
CA TYR A 71 -2.02 -4.24 -20.41
C TYR A 71 -1.90 -4.06 -21.92
N ALA A 72 -2.43 -4.99 -22.72
CA ALA A 72 -2.43 -4.84 -24.18
C ALA A 72 -3.19 -3.60 -24.65
N PHE A 73 -4.33 -3.28 -24.01
CA PHE A 73 -5.09 -2.08 -24.30
C PHE A 73 -4.32 -0.81 -23.91
N LEU A 74 -3.71 -0.77 -22.72
CA LEU A 74 -2.93 0.37 -22.27
C LEU A 74 -1.68 0.59 -23.12
N ASP A 75 -0.99 -0.47 -23.55
CA ASP A 75 0.14 -0.38 -24.47
C ASP A 75 -0.29 0.23 -25.81
N TYR A 76 -1.44 -0.19 -26.35
CA TYR A 76 -2.02 0.42 -27.54
C TYR A 76 -2.37 1.90 -27.31
N VAL A 77 -3.12 2.23 -26.26
CA VAL A 77 -3.55 3.62 -25.96
C VAL A 77 -2.34 4.53 -25.74
N LEU A 78 -1.36 4.06 -24.98
CA LEU A 78 -0.14 4.80 -24.66
C LEU A 78 0.92 4.70 -25.75
N SER A 79 0.71 3.96 -26.84
CA SER A 79 1.58 4.06 -28.02
C SER A 79 1.51 5.46 -28.66
N ASP A 80 0.37 6.16 -28.50
CA ASP A 80 0.24 7.56 -28.86
C ASP A 80 0.79 8.47 -27.77
N ASN A 81 1.83 9.25 -28.09
CA ASN A 81 2.49 10.15 -27.15
C ASN A 81 1.54 11.20 -26.54
N ARG A 82 0.48 11.60 -27.26
CA ARG A 82 -0.52 12.55 -26.75
C ARG A 82 -1.23 12.02 -25.51
N ASN A 83 -1.52 10.72 -25.48
CA ASN A 83 -2.18 10.08 -24.34
C ASN A 83 -1.21 9.95 -23.15
N ARG A 84 0.09 9.74 -23.40
CA ARG A 84 1.11 9.74 -22.34
C ARG A 84 1.20 11.11 -21.67
N GLU A 85 1.31 12.18 -22.46
CA GLU A 85 1.38 13.54 -21.93
C GLU A 85 0.10 13.91 -21.19
N LYS A 86 -1.07 13.53 -21.70
CA LYS A 86 -2.34 13.76 -20.99
C LYS A 86 -2.41 13.01 -19.66
N LEU A 87 -1.91 11.77 -19.59
CA LEU A 87 -1.84 11.01 -18.35
C LEU A 87 -0.91 11.67 -17.32
N LYS A 88 0.25 12.19 -17.77
CA LYS A 88 1.17 12.95 -16.90
C LYS A 88 0.48 14.18 -16.31
N GLU A 89 -0.14 15.00 -17.15
CA GLU A 89 -0.86 16.21 -16.74
C GLU A 89 -1.93 15.90 -15.67
N LEU A 90 -2.78 14.90 -15.92
CA LEU A 90 -3.80 14.48 -14.96
C LEU A 90 -3.21 13.96 -13.65
N THR A 91 -2.08 13.26 -13.73
CA THR A 91 -1.38 12.73 -12.55
C THR A 91 -0.78 13.86 -11.71
N GLU A 92 -0.15 14.85 -12.35
CA GLU A 92 0.40 16.03 -11.67
C GLU A 92 -0.67 16.84 -10.96
N ILE A 93 -1.83 17.05 -11.59
CA ILE A 93 -2.97 17.74 -10.95
C ILE A 93 -3.41 16.98 -9.69
N HIS A 94 -3.60 15.65 -9.79
CA HIS A 94 -4.03 14.84 -8.65
C HIS A 94 -3.01 14.79 -7.50
N ILE A 95 -1.72 14.85 -7.80
CA ILE A 95 -0.67 14.95 -6.78
C ILE A 95 -0.75 16.31 -6.08
N LYS A 96 -0.86 17.40 -6.84
CA LYS A 96 -1.00 18.75 -6.29
C LYS A 96 -2.24 18.88 -5.43
N ASP A 97 -3.39 18.40 -5.88
CA ASP A 97 -4.64 18.44 -5.12
C ASP A 97 -4.49 17.71 -3.77
N LYS A 98 -3.78 16.57 -3.75
CA LYS A 98 -3.46 15.86 -2.50
C LYS A 98 -2.46 16.58 -1.60
N GLU A 99 -1.45 17.23 -2.18
CA GLU A 99 -0.50 18.04 -1.42
C GLU A 99 -1.20 19.26 -0.79
N ILE A 100 -2.12 19.88 -1.53
CA ILE A 100 -2.97 20.98 -1.03
C ILE A 100 -3.89 20.49 0.08
N ASP A 101 -4.55 19.33 -0.06
CA ASP A 101 -5.35 18.73 1.02
C ASP A 101 -4.50 18.47 2.29
N VAL A 102 -3.23 18.09 2.12
CA VAL A 102 -2.28 17.88 3.24
C VAL A 102 -1.80 19.20 3.84
N GLU A 103 -1.61 20.25 3.04
CA GLU A 103 -1.28 21.60 3.53
C GLU A 103 -2.47 22.29 4.21
N GLU A 104 -3.69 22.20 3.68
CA GLU A 104 -4.91 22.74 4.31
C GLU A 104 -5.22 22.06 5.65
N THR A 105 -4.97 20.75 5.74
CA THR A 105 -5.09 20.02 7.01
C THR A 105 -3.98 20.37 8.02
N LYS A 106 -2.78 20.76 7.58
CA LYS A 106 -1.73 21.30 8.47
C LYS A 106 -2.01 22.74 8.90
N ASN A 107 -2.50 23.58 8.00
CA ASN A 107 -2.80 25.00 8.27
C ASN A 107 -4.04 25.19 9.17
N THR A 108 -4.84 24.14 9.42
CA THR A 108 -5.95 24.16 10.37
C THR A 108 -5.58 23.68 11.78
N ASP A 109 -4.43 23.00 11.92
CA ASP A 109 -3.89 22.56 13.22
C ASP A 109 -2.93 23.58 13.86
N ASP A 110 -2.61 24.67 13.16
CA ASP A 110 -1.60 25.68 13.55
C ASP A 110 -2.11 26.74 14.56
N GLU A 111 -3.21 26.48 15.27
CA GLU A 111 -3.57 27.25 16.48
C GLU A 111 -3.05 26.63 17.78
N ASN A 112 -2.46 25.43 17.79
CA ASN A 112 -1.83 24.92 19.02
C ASN A 112 -0.58 24.04 18.83
N GLU A 113 0.48 24.55 19.45
CA GLU A 113 1.54 23.82 20.14
C GLU A 113 2.84 23.48 19.36
N ARG A 114 3.77 24.44 19.48
CA ARG A 114 5.23 24.27 19.45
C ARG A 114 5.72 22.89 19.92
N LEU A 115 6.57 22.22 19.13
CA LEU A 115 8.00 21.97 19.41
C LEU A 115 8.66 20.95 18.48
N GLU A 116 9.89 21.30 18.08
CA GLU A 116 11.04 20.43 17.78
C GLU A 116 11.12 19.65 16.47
N ASN A 117 11.77 20.30 15.50
CA ASN A 117 12.84 19.79 14.63
C ASN A 117 13.26 18.32 14.84
N GLN A 118 13.12 17.49 13.80
CA GLN A 118 14.19 16.56 13.44
C GLN A 118 14.27 16.29 11.94
N LYS A 119 15.32 16.88 11.37
CA LYS A 119 16.10 16.54 10.18
C LYS A 119 15.89 15.10 9.67
N VAL A 120 15.51 14.95 8.40
CA VAL A 120 16.02 13.89 7.53
C VAL A 120 16.54 14.56 6.26
N GLU A 121 17.85 14.49 6.12
CA GLU A 121 18.68 15.00 5.04
C GLU A 121 18.88 13.85 4.04
N ASN A 122 19.03 14.22 2.76
CA ASN A 122 19.64 13.43 1.66
C ASN A 122 18.76 12.33 1.05
N SER A 123 18.83 12.00 -0.24
CA SER A 123 19.56 12.46 -1.43
C SER A 123 19.20 11.43 -2.51
N ASP A 124 18.97 11.80 -3.76
CA ASP A 124 19.07 10.93 -4.94
C ASP A 124 19.07 11.90 -6.15
N GLU A 125 20.17 12.52 -6.56
CA GLU A 125 21.29 11.95 -7.33
C GLU A 125 20.88 10.83 -8.29
N ASP A 126 20.77 11.23 -9.56
CA ASP A 126 20.96 10.46 -10.80
C ASP A 126 21.02 8.93 -10.70
N MET A 127 19.97 8.28 -11.21
CA MET A 127 20.13 7.01 -11.91
C MET A 127 19.32 7.03 -13.21
N GLU A 128 19.83 7.77 -14.21
CA GLU A 128 19.66 7.36 -15.61
C GLU A 128 20.59 6.17 -15.85
N ASP A 129 20.20 4.99 -15.35
CA ASP A 129 20.87 3.73 -15.67
C ASP A 129 19.97 2.89 -16.58
N VAL A 130 20.25 3.04 -17.88
CA VAL A 130 20.46 1.93 -18.82
C VAL A 130 19.46 0.78 -18.70
N PHE A 131 18.33 0.89 -19.40
CA PHE A 131 17.56 -0.30 -19.79
C PHE A 131 17.97 -0.73 -21.20
N LEU A 132 18.97 -1.61 -21.23
CA LEU A 132 19.45 -2.34 -22.40
C LEU A 132 18.34 -3.21 -22.99
N GLU A 133 18.20 -3.08 -24.31
CA GLU A 133 18.00 -4.13 -25.30
C GLU A 133 17.93 -5.57 -24.77
N SER A 134 16.80 -6.24 -25.00
CA SER A 134 16.66 -7.68 -25.24
C SER A 134 15.34 -7.96 -25.96
#